data_AF-A0A957QZR4-F1
#
_entry.id   AF-A0A957QZR4-F1
#
_cell.length_a   1.000
_cell.length_b   1.000
_cell.length_c   1.000
_cell.angle_alpha   90.00
_cell.angle_beta   90.00
_cell.angle_gamma   90.00
#
_symmetry.space_group_name_H-M   'P 1'
#
loop_
_entity.id
_entity.type
_entity.pdbx_description
1 polymer ?
#
loop_
_entity_poly.entity_id
_entity_poly.type
_entity_poly.pdbx_seq_one_letter_code
_entity_poly.pdbx_strand_id
1 'polypeptide(L)' 'FYRQYVGGSLLGVYYLWKHSPAGIDPLGPENTLTFAVSAPTGLPVSGQSRCTVTCKSPSSG' A
#
# COMPACT_ATOMS: atom_id res chain seq x y z
N PHE A 1 3.33 -9.45 12.26
CA PHE A 1 2.59 -8.63 11.30
C PHE A 1 2.78 -7.12 11.50
N TYR A 2 2.04 -6.42 12.37
CA TYR A 2 2.13 -4.95 12.46
C TYR A 2 3.52 -4.40 12.82
N ARG A 3 4.28 -5.09 13.68
CA ARG A 3 5.67 -4.71 14.00
C ARG A 3 6.64 -4.88 12.82
N GLN A 4 6.31 -5.71 11.83
CA GLN A 4 7.14 -5.94 10.65
C GLN A 4 6.83 -4.95 9.53
N TYR A 5 5.56 -4.55 9.37
CA TYR A 5 5.15 -3.70 8.24
C TYR A 5 4.77 -2.26 8.63
N VAL A 6 4.54 -1.94 9.92
CA VAL A 6 4.41 -0.58 10.53
C VAL A 6 3.33 0.37 9.94
N GLY A 7 2.77 0.06 8.77
CA GLY A 7 1.78 0.84 8.03
C GLY A 7 2.33 1.41 6.71
N GLY A 8 1.60 2.36 6.13
CA GLY A 8 2.00 3.06 4.90
C GLY A 8 2.26 2.12 3.72
N SER A 9 3.31 2.42 2.94
CA SER A 9 3.69 1.66 1.74
C SER A 9 3.99 0.19 2.00
N LEU A 10 4.58 -0.15 3.15
CA LEU A 10 4.90 -1.54 3.50
C LEU A 10 3.64 -2.39 3.67
N LEU A 11 2.60 -1.81 4.29
CA LEU A 11 1.30 -2.47 4.39
C LEU A 11 0.62 -2.57 3.02
N GLY A 12 0.74 -1.52 2.20
CA GLY A 12 0.27 -1.51 0.81
C GLY A 12 0.90 -2.63 -0.03
N VAL A 13 2.22 -2.77 0.01
CA VAL A 13 2.96 -3.82 -0.72
C VAL A 13 2.62 -5.22 -0.19
N TYR A 14 2.47 -5.39 1.12
CA TYR A 14 2.08 -6.69 1.69
C TYR A 14 0.74 -7.18 1.09
N TYR A 15 -0.28 -6.32 1.05
CA TYR A 15 -1.58 -6.71 0.50
C TYR A 15 -1.54 -6.85 -1.02
N LEU A 16 -0.82 -5.97 -1.72
CA LEU A 16 -0.59 -6.10 -3.16
C LEU A 16 -0.01 -7.49 -3.49
N TRP A 17 1.08 -7.89 -2.84
CA TRP A 17 1.69 -9.21 -3.12
C TRP A 17 0.82 -10.39 -2.72
N LYS A 18 -0.01 -10.22 -1.69
CA LYS A 18 -0.89 -11.29 -1.21
C LYS A 18 -2.08 -11.52 -2.13
N HIS A 19 -2.59 -10.47 -2.76
CA HIS A 19 -3.85 -10.51 -3.50
C HIS A 19 -3.72 -10.31 -5.00
N SER A 20 -2.57 -9.84 -5.49
CA SER A 20 -2.29 -9.69 -6.91
C SER A 20 -1.24 -10.69 -7.39
N PRO A 21 -1.63 -11.72 -8.17
CA PRO A 21 -0.70 -12.65 -8.79
C PRO A 21 0.36 -11.95 -9.65
N ALA A 22 1.49 -12.61 -9.87
CA ALA A 22 2.49 -12.13 -10.81
C ALA A 22 1.91 -12.08 -12.24
N GLY A 23 2.31 -11.07 -13.02
CA GLY A 23 1.93 -10.96 -14.43
C GLY A 23 0.52 -10.42 -14.73
N ILE A 24 -0.25 -10.03 -13.72
CA ILE A 24 -1.59 -9.44 -13.93
C ILE A 24 -1.55 -8.17 -14.78
N ASP A 25 -2.64 -7.89 -15.49
CA ASP A 25 -2.88 -6.59 -16.11
C ASP A 25 -2.99 -5.50 -15.01
N PRO A 26 -2.16 -4.44 -15.03
CA PRO A 26 -2.27 -3.33 -14.08
C PRO A 26 -3.63 -2.62 -14.07
N LEU A 27 -4.41 -2.69 -15.15
CA LEU A 27 -5.76 -2.11 -15.20
C LEU A 27 -6.86 -3.16 -14.99
N GLY A 28 -6.47 -4.42 -14.76
CA GLY A 28 -7.39 -5.52 -14.52
C GLY A 28 -7.93 -5.55 -13.09
N PRO A 29 -9.04 -6.26 -12.86
CA PRO A 29 -9.70 -6.37 -11.55
C PRO A 29 -8.84 -7.09 -10.50
N GLU A 30 -7.82 -7.83 -10.92
CA GLU A 30 -6.88 -8.54 -10.03
C GLU A 30 -5.82 -7.59 -9.41
N ASN A 31 -5.72 -6.33 -9.87
CA ASN A 31 -4.78 -5.36 -9.31
C ASN A 31 -5.32 -4.76 -8.02
N THR A 32 -4.72 -5.14 -6.89
CA THR A 32 -5.14 -4.71 -5.57
C THR A 32 -4.69 -3.27 -5.34
N LEU A 33 -5.66 -2.35 -5.30
CA LEU A 33 -5.45 -0.96 -4.91
C LEU A 33 -5.59 -0.81 -3.39
N THR A 34 -4.49 -0.53 -2.71
CA THR A 34 -4.48 -0.37 -1.24
C THR A 34 -4.37 1.09 -0.85
N PHE A 35 -5.17 1.51 0.13
CA PHE A 35 -5.02 2.77 0.86
C PHE A 35 -4.56 2.47 2.28
N ALA A 36 -3.42 3.01 2.69
CA ALA A 36 -2.84 2.73 4.00
C ALA A 36 -2.21 3.98 4.62
N VAL A 37 -2.32 4.10 5.94
CA VAL A 37 -1.62 5.10 6.75
C VAL A 37 -0.56 4.43 7.61
N SER A 38 0.41 5.21 8.09
CA SER A 38 1.44 4.71 9.01
C SER A 38 0.93 4.79 10.45
N ALA A 39 1.51 3.97 11.35
CA ALA A 39 1.16 3.99 12.78
C ALA A 39 1.13 5.39 13.45
N PRO A 40 2.03 6.35 13.15
CA PRO A 40 1.96 7.68 13.76
C PRO A 40 0.90 8.62 13.15
N THR A 41 0.24 8.24 12.05
CA THR A 41 -0.76 9.10 11.42
C THR A 41 -1.93 9.34 12.39
N GLY A 42 -2.19 10.61 12.71
CA GLY A 42 -3.23 11.02 13.66
C GLY A 42 -2.74 11.32 15.08
N LEU A 43 -1.47 11.07 15.38
CA LEU A 43 -0.84 11.58 16.60
C LEU A 43 -0.67 13.11 16.53
N PRO A 44 -0.58 13.82 17.67
CA PRO A 44 -0.35 15.26 17.72
C PRO A 44 1.11 15.62 17.40
N VAL A 45 1.63 15.13 16.27
CA VAL A 45 2.97 15.38 15.75
C VAL A 45 2.82 16.11 14.43
N SER A 46 3.32 17.34 14.36
CA SER A 46 3.24 18.15 13.15
C SER A 46 3.82 17.41 11.94
N GLY A 47 3.08 17.40 10.84
CA GLY A 47 3.48 16.74 9.58
C GLY A 47 3.25 15.23 9.51
N GLN A 48 2.81 14.55 10.58
CA GLN A 48 2.47 13.12 10.54
C GLN A 48 1.02 12.88 10.12
N SER A 49 0.71 13.18 8.85
CA SER A 49 -0.65 13.08 8.27
C SER A 49 -0.70 12.33 6.94
N ARG A 50 0.40 11.68 6.53
CA ARG A 50 0.50 11.06 5.21
C ARG A 50 -0.35 9.81 5.07
N CYS A 51 -0.87 9.64 3.85
CA CYS A 51 -1.50 8.42 3.35
C CYS A 51 -0.67 7.89 2.18
N THR A 52 -0.67 6.58 1.98
CA THR A 52 -0.03 5.91 0.86
C THR A 52 -1.04 5.09 0.09
N VAL A 53 -1.00 5.23 -1.24
CA VAL A 53 -1.75 4.41 -2.17
C VAL A 53 -0.77 3.51 -2.91
N THR A 54 -1.08 2.22 -3.02
CA THR A 54 -0.17 1.23 -3.64
C THR A 54 -0.96 0.28 -4.53
N CYS A 55 -0.46 0.08 -5.74
CA CYS A 55 -0.95 -0.90 -6.73
C CYS A 55 0.17 -1.20 -7.73
N LYS A 56 -0.05 -2.19 -8.61
CA LYS A 56 0.78 -2.37 -9.81
C LYS A 56 0.56 -1.20 -10.77
N SER A 57 1.62 -0.59 -11.27
CA SER A 57 1.54 0.61 -12.11
C SER A 57 1.32 0.27 -13.58
N PRO A 58 0.39 0.92 -14.30
CA PRO A 58 0.24 0.73 -15.73
C PRO A 58 1.39 1.34 -16.55
N SER A 59 2.09 2.35 -16.04
CA SER A 59 3.14 3.07 -16.79
C SER A 59 4.54 2.47 -16.62
N SER A 60 4.81 1.83 -15.48
CA SER A 60 6.12 1.25 -15.17
C SER A 60 6.11 -0.28 -15.08
N GLY A 61 4.92 -0.90 -15.09
CA GLY A 61 4.75 -2.30 -14.74
C GLY A 61 4.66 -2.52 -13.25
#